data_AF-A0AAR5PH95-F1
#
_entry.id   AF-A0AAR5PH95-F1
#
_cell.length_a   1.000
_cell.length_b   1.000
_cell.length_c   1.000
_cell.angle_alpha   90.00
_cell.angle_beta   90.00
_cell.angle_gamma   90.00
#
_symmetry.space_group_name_H-M   'P 1'
#
loop_
_entity.id
_entity.type
_entity.pdbx_description
1 polymer ?
#
loop_
_entity_poly.entity_id
_entity_poly.type
_entity_poly.pdbx_seq_one_letter_code
_entity_poly.pdbx_strand_id
1 'polypeptide(L)'
;MCVFDMCALYVPIVILFTASCMFGHSFNTVVIYLNSCWVQLLIILRLLYMNQYHGHDQWNYVGYYTRNGHPFNKTLNTADWLGFHQSKHGVDYADFSQVLLCFLYLGMATLTRVVAIWMKNFRISRNIPLNQTRVLFPDITYLNCHDNTGNMLKFFANYGFYRFGCEVCAVVACIIMLIRMDIVAVGLSFWLLLIFSLRRSLLRIVWLPTIVLAASGLVLQYLATLGWWPSYWNHSLTRYWSSTDFLLRIQQFCHFPNMAHPPIKEKLSLDYLLLLLLCRQWRAFQREWKIKSRYSVAGRNIHVFDLFEDPENENPVPDFMTYTR
;
A
#
# COMPACT_ATOMS: atom_id res chain seq x y z
N MET A 1 -4.56 -0.36 -10.92
CA MET A 1 -5.11 0.79 -11.67
C MET A 1 -4.07 1.90 -11.74
N CYS A 2 -3.83 2.67 -10.67
CA CYS A 2 -3.00 3.88 -10.70
C CYS A 2 -1.53 3.69 -11.11
N VAL A 3 -0.94 2.50 -10.90
CA VAL A 3 0.45 2.22 -11.31
C VAL A 3 0.55 1.86 -12.79
N PHE A 4 -0.44 1.15 -13.33
CA PHE A 4 -0.40 0.70 -14.73
C PHE A 4 -0.66 1.87 -15.68
N ASP A 5 -1.67 2.67 -15.35
CA ASP A 5 -2.03 3.91 -16.02
C ASP A 5 -1.79 5.07 -15.04
N MET A 6 -0.64 5.74 -15.18
CA MET A 6 -0.27 6.85 -14.30
C MET A 6 -0.86 8.14 -14.85
N CYS A 7 -1.68 8.80 -14.04
CA CYS A 7 -2.25 10.08 -14.40
C CYS A 7 -2.40 11.00 -13.18
N ALA A 8 -2.48 12.30 -13.44
CA ALA A 8 -2.66 13.30 -12.40
C ALA A 8 -4.02 13.16 -11.69
N LEU A 9 -5.06 12.77 -12.42
CA LEU A 9 -6.41 12.62 -11.86
C LEU A 9 -6.55 11.46 -10.86
N TYR A 10 -5.57 10.57 -10.78
CA TYR A 10 -5.49 9.52 -9.77
C TYR A 10 -4.73 9.94 -8.50
N VAL A 11 -4.08 11.11 -8.45
CA VAL A 11 -3.41 11.61 -7.25
C VAL A 11 -4.34 11.63 -6.02
N PRO A 12 -5.59 12.14 -6.10
CA PRO A 12 -6.51 12.11 -4.97
C PRO A 12 -6.81 10.67 -4.50
N ILE A 13 -6.94 9.73 -5.42
CA ILE A 13 -7.19 8.30 -5.12
C ILE A 13 -6.03 7.72 -4.32
N VAL A 14 -4.79 8.00 -4.73
CA VAL A 14 -3.56 7.52 -4.06
C VAL A 14 -3.47 8.11 -2.64
N ILE A 15 -3.74 9.40 -2.48
CA ILE A 15 -3.75 10.07 -1.16
C ILE A 15 -4.82 9.46 -0.25
N LEU A 16 -6.04 9.29 -0.76
CA LEU A 16 -7.13 8.72 0.03
C LEU A 16 -6.87 7.26 0.40
N PHE A 17 -6.28 6.45 -0.49
CA PHE A 17 -5.96 5.06 -0.18
C PHE A 17 -4.83 4.91 0.83
N THR A 18 -3.76 5.69 0.71
CA THR A 18 -2.67 5.68 1.70
C THR A 18 -3.19 6.11 3.07
N ALA A 19 -4.00 7.16 3.14
CA ALA A 19 -4.69 7.56 4.37
C ALA A 19 -5.61 6.46 4.92
N SER A 20 -6.38 5.78 4.07
CA SER A 20 -7.27 4.69 4.50
C SER A 20 -6.54 3.52 5.16
N CYS A 21 -5.27 3.30 4.84
CA CYS A 21 -4.51 2.23 5.47
C CYS A 21 -4.31 2.52 6.97
N MET A 22 -4.12 3.79 7.33
CA MET A 22 -3.85 4.25 8.69
C MET A 22 -5.09 4.25 9.58
N PHE A 23 -6.25 4.62 9.03
CA PHE A 23 -7.48 4.81 9.79
C PHE A 23 -8.32 3.52 9.91
N GLY A 24 -9.42 3.59 10.68
CA GLY A 24 -10.28 2.46 10.98
C GLY A 24 -11.27 2.09 9.86
N HIS A 25 -12.05 1.02 10.10
CA HIS A 25 -13.01 0.47 9.13
C HIS A 25 -14.05 1.48 8.61
N SER A 26 -14.54 2.37 9.48
CA SER A 26 -15.54 3.38 9.10
C SER A 26 -14.98 4.36 8.08
N PHE A 27 -13.77 4.87 8.32
CA PHE A 27 -13.08 5.75 7.38
C PHE A 27 -12.80 5.06 6.05
N ASN A 28 -12.34 3.80 6.08
CA ASN A 28 -12.08 3.03 4.87
C ASN A 28 -13.35 2.84 4.04
N THR A 29 -14.51 2.77 4.72
CA THR A 29 -15.78 2.69 4.03
C THR A 29 -16.14 3.95 3.28
N VAL A 30 -15.95 5.11 3.91
CA VAL A 30 -16.15 6.42 3.27
C VAL A 30 -15.18 6.60 2.10
N VAL A 31 -13.90 6.28 2.28
CA VAL A 31 -12.88 6.38 1.22
C VAL A 31 -13.24 5.55 -0.01
N ILE A 32 -13.69 4.30 0.18
CA ILE A 32 -14.10 3.46 -0.94
C ILE A 32 -15.25 4.10 -1.72
N TYR A 33 -16.25 4.68 -1.05
CA TYR A 33 -17.36 5.34 -1.73
C TYR A 33 -16.93 6.61 -2.48
N LEU A 34 -16.08 7.45 -1.87
CA LEU A 34 -15.54 8.64 -2.50
C LEU A 34 -14.72 8.29 -3.75
N ASN A 35 -13.81 7.31 -3.63
CA ASN A 35 -13.01 6.83 -4.75
C ASN A 35 -13.87 6.20 -5.85
N SER A 36 -14.91 5.43 -5.50
CA SER A 36 -15.83 4.87 -6.51
C SER A 36 -16.59 5.95 -7.28
N CYS A 37 -17.10 6.98 -6.59
CA CYS A 37 -17.75 8.12 -7.24
C CYS A 37 -16.78 8.85 -8.18
N TRP A 38 -15.55 9.11 -7.71
CA TRP A 38 -14.52 9.75 -8.51
C TRP A 38 -14.15 8.92 -9.75
N VAL A 39 -13.97 7.61 -9.60
CA VAL A 39 -13.66 6.72 -10.73
C VAL A 39 -14.81 6.67 -11.74
N GLN A 40 -16.07 6.65 -11.31
CA GLN A 40 -17.22 6.72 -12.23
C GLN A 40 -17.22 8.02 -13.04
N LEU A 41 -16.94 9.15 -12.40
CA LEU A 41 -16.79 10.43 -13.09
C LEU A 41 -15.64 10.39 -14.10
N LEU A 42 -14.49 9.82 -13.74
CA LEU A 42 -13.35 9.68 -14.67
C LEU A 42 -13.66 8.76 -15.85
N ILE A 43 -14.41 7.67 -15.64
CA ILE A 43 -14.86 6.80 -16.74
C ILE A 43 -15.68 7.59 -17.75
N ILE A 44 -16.69 8.35 -17.28
CA ILE A 44 -17.55 9.14 -18.15
C ILE A 44 -16.73 10.20 -18.90
N LEU A 45 -15.87 10.94 -18.19
CA LEU A 45 -15.03 11.96 -18.82
C LEU A 45 -14.08 11.39 -19.87
N ARG A 46 -13.44 10.24 -19.60
CA ARG A 46 -12.54 9.59 -20.56
C ARG A 46 -13.29 9.11 -21.80
N LEU A 47 -14.46 8.48 -21.62
CA LEU A 47 -15.29 8.04 -22.75
C LEU A 47 -15.79 9.21 -23.60
N LEU A 48 -16.22 10.31 -22.96
CA LEU A 48 -16.61 11.53 -23.67
C LEU A 48 -15.44 12.14 -24.44
N TYR A 49 -14.26 12.21 -23.83
CA TYR A 49 -13.05 12.72 -24.48
C TYR A 49 -12.71 11.91 -25.73
N MET A 50 -12.70 10.58 -25.62
CA MET A 50 -12.35 9.69 -26.73
C MET A 50 -13.29 9.80 -27.93
N ASN A 51 -14.59 10.05 -27.68
CA ASN A 51 -15.62 10.09 -28.72
C ASN A 51 -15.82 11.47 -29.35
N GLN A 52 -15.70 12.56 -28.57
CA GLN A 52 -16.06 13.90 -29.05
C GLN A 52 -14.85 14.79 -29.36
N TYR A 53 -13.68 14.50 -28.76
CA TYR A 53 -12.57 15.43 -28.82
C TYR A 53 -11.60 15.14 -29.97
N HIS A 54 -11.55 16.05 -30.94
CA HIS A 54 -10.75 15.91 -32.16
C HIS A 54 -9.40 16.66 -32.10
N GLY A 55 -9.14 17.45 -31.05
CA GLY A 55 -7.99 18.37 -30.95
C GLY A 55 -6.85 17.89 -30.05
N HIS A 56 -6.56 16.59 -29.99
CA HIS A 56 -5.56 16.04 -29.04
C HIS A 56 -4.17 16.68 -29.21
N ASP A 57 -3.79 17.02 -30.44
CA ASP A 57 -2.49 17.63 -30.75
C ASP A 57 -2.32 19.06 -30.23
N GLN A 58 -3.41 19.78 -29.94
CA GLN A 58 -3.35 21.14 -29.40
C GLN A 58 -2.71 21.19 -28.00
N TRP A 59 -2.69 20.06 -27.31
CA TRP A 59 -2.14 19.89 -25.97
C TRP A 59 -0.68 19.43 -25.98
N ASN A 60 -0.07 19.30 -27.16
CA ASN A 60 1.32 18.90 -27.30
C ASN A 60 2.28 20.02 -26.88
N TYR A 61 3.23 19.67 -26.04
CA TYR A 61 4.34 20.50 -25.63
C TYR A 61 5.65 19.80 -26.01
N VAL A 62 6.51 20.49 -26.77
CA VAL A 62 7.83 19.96 -27.15
C VAL A 62 8.88 20.42 -26.16
N GLY A 63 9.38 19.48 -25.36
CA GLY A 63 10.50 19.69 -24.45
C GLY A 63 11.83 19.40 -25.14
N TYR A 64 12.78 20.34 -25.05
CA TYR A 64 14.15 20.14 -25.53
C TYR A 64 15.11 19.87 -24.36
N TYR A 65 16.03 18.93 -24.55
CA TYR A 65 17.12 18.64 -23.62
C TYR A 65 18.36 18.18 -24.38
N THR A 66 19.53 18.33 -23.78
CA THR A 66 20.79 17.80 -24.31
C THR A 66 21.19 16.57 -23.50
N ARG A 67 21.76 15.54 -24.14
CA ARG A 67 22.39 14.40 -23.47
C ARG A 67 23.74 14.13 -24.12
N ASN A 68 24.81 14.12 -23.32
CA ASN A 68 26.18 13.86 -23.77
C ASN A 68 26.58 14.74 -24.98
N GLY A 69 26.14 15.99 -25.00
CA GLY A 69 26.41 16.94 -26.09
C GLY A 69 25.47 16.86 -27.29
N HIS A 70 24.57 15.87 -27.37
CA HIS A 70 23.60 15.75 -28.46
C HIS A 70 22.23 16.33 -28.07
N PRO A 71 21.57 17.12 -28.94
CA PRO A 71 20.24 17.64 -28.69
C PRO A 71 19.17 16.56 -28.93
N PHE A 72 18.21 16.48 -28.01
CA PHE A 72 17.04 15.62 -28.08
C PHE A 72 15.78 16.44 -27.84
N ASN A 73 14.69 16.04 -28.49
CA ASN A 73 13.35 16.55 -28.22
C ASN A 73 12.47 15.43 -27.67
N LYS A 74 11.52 15.79 -26.81
CA LYS A 74 10.46 14.89 -26.35
C LYS A 74 9.14 15.64 -26.41
N THR A 75 8.19 15.10 -27.15
CA THR A 75 6.82 15.58 -27.18
C THR A 75 6.09 15.01 -25.96
N LEU A 76 5.49 15.90 -25.16
CA LEU A 76 4.66 15.55 -24.01
C LEU A 76 3.28 16.16 -24.23
N ASN A 77 2.24 15.36 -24.05
CA ASN A 77 0.87 15.87 -24.13
C ASN A 77 0.32 16.11 -22.73
N THR A 78 -0.26 17.29 -22.50
CA THR A 78 -0.89 17.61 -21.21
C THR A 78 -2.19 16.84 -20.97
N ALA A 79 -2.94 16.49 -22.02
CA ALA A 79 -4.11 15.64 -21.92
C ALA A 79 -3.71 14.23 -21.45
N ASP A 80 -2.65 13.66 -22.03
CA ASP A 80 -2.09 12.37 -21.59
C ASP A 80 -1.62 12.41 -20.14
N TRP A 81 -0.99 13.50 -19.72
CA TRP A 81 -0.55 13.69 -18.32
C TRP A 81 -1.74 13.73 -17.33
N LEU A 82 -2.85 14.35 -17.73
CA LEU A 82 -4.11 14.30 -16.99
C LEU A 82 -4.75 12.90 -17.02
N GLY A 83 -4.39 12.07 -18.02
CA GLY A 83 -4.90 10.72 -18.23
C GLY A 83 -6.03 10.65 -19.25
N PHE A 84 -6.08 11.58 -20.19
CA PHE A 84 -6.97 11.57 -21.35
C PHE A 84 -6.16 11.20 -22.58
N HIS A 85 -6.35 9.97 -23.06
CA HIS A 85 -5.68 9.47 -24.25
C HIS A 85 -6.65 9.43 -25.43
N GLN A 86 -6.12 9.64 -26.62
CA GLN A 86 -6.84 9.37 -27.85
C GLN A 86 -6.99 7.86 -28.07
N SER A 87 -8.03 7.45 -28.78
CA SER A 87 -8.20 6.07 -29.20
C SER A 87 -7.20 5.70 -30.31
N LYS A 88 -6.62 4.50 -30.21
CA LYS A 88 -5.75 3.90 -31.22
C LYS A 88 -6.51 3.47 -32.47
N HIS A 89 -7.81 3.21 -32.35
CA HIS A 89 -8.66 2.74 -33.45
C HIS A 89 -9.37 3.89 -34.20
N GLY A 90 -8.97 5.14 -33.97
CA GLY A 90 -9.58 6.33 -34.56
C GLY A 90 -10.67 6.95 -33.67
N VAL A 91 -11.22 8.07 -34.10
CA VAL A 91 -12.05 8.98 -33.28
C VAL A 91 -13.44 8.39 -32.95
N ASP A 92 -13.86 7.33 -33.63
CA ASP A 92 -15.21 6.76 -33.49
C ASP A 92 -15.29 5.52 -32.57
N TYR A 93 -14.15 4.98 -32.13
CA TYR A 93 -14.11 3.78 -31.29
C TYR A 93 -13.43 4.06 -29.96
N ALA A 94 -14.12 3.85 -28.84
CA ALA A 94 -13.50 3.94 -27.53
C ALA A 94 -12.61 2.71 -27.27
N ASP A 95 -11.30 2.93 -27.04
CA ASP A 95 -10.40 1.90 -26.56
C ASP A 95 -10.76 1.51 -25.12
N PHE A 96 -11.62 0.51 -24.99
CA PHE A 96 -12.06 0.01 -23.68
C PHE A 96 -10.89 -0.42 -22.78
N SER A 97 -9.75 -0.81 -23.37
CA SER A 97 -8.53 -1.17 -22.65
C SER A 97 -8.02 -0.08 -21.69
N GLN A 98 -8.21 1.21 -22.02
CA GLN A 98 -7.77 2.33 -21.19
C GLN A 98 -8.66 2.56 -19.95
N VAL A 99 -9.91 2.08 -20.00
CA VAL A 99 -10.91 2.26 -18.94
C VAL A 99 -11.18 0.94 -18.20
N LEU A 100 -10.73 -0.19 -18.75
CA LEU A 100 -10.90 -1.53 -18.20
C LEU A 100 -10.49 -1.63 -16.73
N LEU A 101 -9.34 -1.07 -16.36
CA LEU A 101 -8.86 -1.11 -14.97
C LEU A 101 -9.76 -0.32 -14.00
N CYS A 102 -10.41 0.76 -14.46
CA CYS A 102 -11.40 1.51 -13.69
C CYS A 102 -12.67 0.69 -13.47
N PHE A 103 -13.16 0.01 -14.51
CA PHE A 103 -14.30 -0.89 -14.41
C PHE A 103 -14.02 -2.08 -13.49
N LEU A 104 -12.84 -2.69 -13.61
CA LEU A 104 -12.40 -3.76 -12.70
C LEU A 104 -12.32 -3.28 -11.25
N TYR A 105 -11.79 -2.08 -11.01
CA TYR A 105 -11.80 -1.48 -9.67
C TYR A 105 -13.23 -1.32 -9.13
N LEU A 106 -14.15 -0.77 -9.94
CA LEU A 106 -15.56 -0.64 -9.55
C LEU A 106 -16.22 -1.99 -9.29
N GLY A 107 -15.98 -2.99 -10.15
CA GLY A 107 -16.47 -4.35 -9.96
C GLY A 107 -15.97 -4.97 -8.65
N MET A 108 -14.69 -4.81 -8.32
CA MET A 108 -14.15 -5.28 -7.05
C MET A 108 -14.72 -4.51 -5.85
N ALA A 109 -14.89 -3.18 -5.97
CA ALA A 109 -15.48 -2.36 -4.92
C ALA A 109 -16.96 -2.71 -4.68
N THR A 110 -17.75 -2.98 -5.72
CA THR A 110 -19.14 -3.42 -5.56
C THR A 110 -19.22 -4.84 -5.03
N LEU A 111 -18.40 -5.78 -5.52
CA LEU A 111 -18.36 -7.15 -5.04
C LEU A 111 -18.04 -7.23 -3.54
N THR A 112 -17.02 -6.50 -3.07
CA THR A 112 -16.70 -6.46 -1.63
C THR A 112 -17.86 -5.93 -0.79
N ARG A 113 -18.64 -4.97 -1.32
CA ARG A 113 -19.85 -4.46 -0.65
C ARG A 113 -21.01 -5.44 -0.68
N VAL A 114 -21.26 -6.07 -1.82
CA VAL A 114 -22.29 -7.10 -1.98
C VAL A 114 -22.01 -8.25 -1.00
N VAL A 115 -20.76 -8.71 -0.92
CA VAL A 115 -20.36 -9.75 0.05
C VAL A 115 -20.56 -9.26 1.49
N ALA A 116 -20.18 -8.02 1.82
CA ALA A 116 -20.37 -7.48 3.17
C ALA A 116 -21.86 -7.37 3.57
N ILE A 117 -22.71 -6.92 2.65
CA ILE A 117 -24.17 -6.84 2.85
C ILE A 117 -24.77 -8.24 2.97
N TRP A 118 -24.36 -9.16 2.10
CA TRP A 118 -24.82 -10.55 2.14
C TRP A 118 -24.46 -11.22 3.46
N MET A 119 -23.21 -11.08 3.91
CA MET A 119 -22.77 -11.59 5.21
C MET A 119 -23.57 -10.98 6.38
N LYS A 120 -23.90 -9.68 6.31
CA LYS A 120 -24.73 -9.02 7.31
C LYS A 120 -26.15 -9.58 7.32
N ASN A 121 -26.77 -9.71 6.16
CA ASN A 121 -28.13 -10.24 6.01
C ASN A 121 -28.22 -11.70 6.46
N PHE A 122 -27.23 -12.51 6.09
CA PHE A 122 -27.11 -13.90 6.52
C PHE A 122 -27.07 -14.01 8.05
N ARG A 123 -26.28 -13.16 8.73
CA ARG A 123 -26.21 -13.15 10.20
C ARG A 123 -27.54 -12.74 10.84
N ILE A 124 -28.20 -11.72 10.31
CA ILE A 124 -29.49 -11.23 10.82
C ILE A 124 -30.56 -12.32 10.68
N SER A 125 -30.68 -12.97 9.50
CA SER A 125 -31.68 -14.03 9.27
C SER A 125 -31.52 -15.24 10.19
N ARG A 126 -30.30 -15.50 10.69
CA ARG A 126 -29.99 -16.61 11.60
C ARG A 126 -29.87 -16.20 13.07
N ASN A 127 -30.22 -14.96 13.42
CA ASN A 127 -30.05 -14.41 14.77
C ASN A 127 -28.61 -14.54 15.33
N ILE A 128 -27.59 -14.54 14.45
CA ILE A 128 -26.19 -14.62 14.85
C ILE A 128 -25.71 -13.21 15.22
N PRO A 129 -25.07 -12.99 16.39
CA PRO A 129 -24.65 -11.67 16.81
C PRO A 129 -23.65 -11.05 15.82
N LEU A 130 -23.92 -9.80 15.42
CA LEU A 130 -23.06 -9.03 14.51
C LEU A 130 -21.67 -8.72 15.11
N ASN A 131 -21.55 -8.80 16.44
CA ASN A 131 -20.35 -8.45 17.20
C ASN A 131 -19.39 -9.63 17.44
N GLN A 132 -19.62 -10.80 16.84
CA GLN A 132 -18.66 -11.91 16.98
C GLN A 132 -17.27 -11.52 16.45
N THR A 133 -16.24 -11.93 17.18
CA THR A 133 -14.83 -11.69 16.86
C THR A 133 -14.54 -12.11 15.42
N ARG A 134 -13.84 -11.25 14.66
CA ARG A 134 -13.49 -11.49 13.24
C ARG A 134 -12.36 -12.53 13.12
N VAL A 135 -12.62 -13.74 13.57
CA VAL A 135 -11.67 -14.85 13.64
C VAL A 135 -12.26 -16.01 12.85
N LEU A 136 -11.43 -16.79 12.15
CA LEU A 136 -11.89 -17.86 11.25
C LEU A 136 -12.40 -19.06 12.06
N PHE A 137 -11.67 -19.41 13.12
CA PHE A 137 -12.02 -20.49 14.04
C PHE A 137 -12.18 -19.94 15.47
N PRO A 138 -13.42 -19.73 15.97
CA PRO A 138 -13.65 -19.11 17.28
C PRO A 138 -13.28 -20.02 18.46
N ASP A 139 -13.30 -21.35 18.27
CA ASP A 139 -13.07 -22.33 19.35
C ASP A 139 -11.60 -22.44 19.78
N ILE A 140 -10.70 -21.73 19.09
CA ILE A 140 -9.25 -21.91 19.22
C ILE A 140 -8.66 -20.73 19.97
N THR A 141 -8.20 -21.05 21.17
CA THR A 141 -7.54 -20.13 22.09
C THR A 141 -6.06 -20.47 22.19
N TYR A 142 -5.27 -19.59 22.82
CA TYR A 142 -3.87 -19.86 23.14
C TYR A 142 -3.68 -21.13 23.99
N LEU A 143 -4.62 -21.44 24.89
CA LEU A 143 -4.54 -22.61 25.76
C LEU A 143 -4.64 -23.92 24.95
N ASN A 144 -5.56 -23.96 23.98
CA ASN A 144 -5.84 -25.17 23.20
C ASN A 144 -4.91 -25.31 21.97
N CYS A 145 -3.99 -24.36 21.75
CA CYS A 145 -3.14 -24.37 20.56
C CYS A 145 -2.04 -25.44 20.61
N HIS A 146 -1.69 -25.90 21.82
CA HIS A 146 -0.64 -26.89 22.06
C HIS A 146 -1.13 -28.34 22.03
N ASP A 147 -2.45 -28.57 22.00
CA ASP A 147 -3.03 -29.92 22.11
C ASP A 147 -2.82 -30.78 20.86
N ASN A 148 -2.78 -30.16 19.67
CA ASN A 148 -2.64 -30.88 18.40
C ASN A 148 -2.04 -29.97 17.31
N THR A 149 -1.27 -30.54 16.38
CA THR A 149 -0.71 -29.84 15.22
C THR A 149 -1.80 -29.17 14.36
N GLY A 150 -2.97 -29.82 14.25
CA GLY A 150 -4.13 -29.23 13.59
C GLY A 150 -4.67 -27.98 14.29
N ASN A 151 -4.68 -27.96 15.62
CA ASN A 151 -5.09 -26.79 16.41
C ASN A 151 -4.06 -25.66 16.30
N MET A 152 -2.78 -26.01 16.27
CA MET A 152 -1.69 -25.04 16.05
C MET A 152 -1.81 -24.35 14.68
N LEU A 153 -2.06 -25.09 13.60
CA LEU A 153 -2.24 -24.50 12.26
C LEU A 153 -3.45 -23.57 12.20
N LYS A 154 -4.58 -23.98 12.79
CA LYS A 154 -5.77 -23.13 12.87
C LYS A 154 -5.54 -21.89 13.75
N PHE A 155 -4.72 -22.00 14.81
CA PHE A 155 -4.28 -20.86 15.61
C PHE A 155 -3.42 -19.89 14.78
N PHE A 156 -2.48 -20.40 13.98
CA PHE A 156 -1.69 -19.56 13.07
C PHE A 156 -2.54 -18.88 11.99
N ALA A 157 -3.56 -19.55 11.45
CA ALA A 157 -4.49 -18.93 10.52
C ALA A 157 -5.24 -17.73 11.14
N ASN A 158 -5.56 -17.82 12.43
CA ASN A 158 -6.26 -16.76 13.17
C ASN A 158 -5.32 -15.62 13.63
N TYR A 159 -4.19 -15.97 14.23
CA TYR A 159 -3.33 -15.05 15.00
C TYR A 159 -1.87 -15.00 14.53
N GLY A 160 -1.52 -15.65 13.42
CA GLY A 160 -0.15 -15.69 12.90
C GLY A 160 0.42 -14.29 12.67
N PHE A 161 -0.32 -13.40 12.02
CA PHE A 161 0.11 -12.01 11.83
C PHE A 161 0.12 -11.21 13.15
N TYR A 162 -0.74 -11.53 14.12
CA TYR A 162 -0.71 -10.88 15.43
C TYR A 162 0.56 -11.24 16.20
N ARG A 163 1.06 -12.49 16.05
CA ARG A 163 2.25 -12.96 16.74
C ARG A 163 3.54 -12.51 16.04
N PHE A 164 3.63 -12.74 14.74
CA PHE A 164 4.84 -12.56 13.92
C PHE A 164 4.81 -11.33 12.99
N GLY A 165 3.91 -10.38 13.21
CA GLY A 165 3.69 -9.30 12.25
C GLY A 165 4.89 -8.38 12.07
N CYS A 166 5.70 -8.16 13.12
CA CYS A 166 6.95 -7.39 13.00
C CYS A 166 7.98 -8.10 12.12
N GLU A 167 8.14 -9.40 12.30
CA GLU A 167 9.06 -10.26 11.58
C GLU A 167 8.65 -10.37 10.11
N VAL A 168 7.34 -10.55 9.85
CA VAL A 168 6.80 -10.53 8.48
C VAL A 168 7.05 -9.17 7.81
N CYS A 169 6.84 -8.06 8.52
CA CYS A 169 7.15 -6.73 7.99
C CYS A 169 8.65 -6.58 7.68
N ALA A 170 9.53 -7.06 8.56
CA ALA A 170 10.98 -7.00 8.37
C ALA A 170 11.43 -7.85 7.17
N VAL A 171 10.94 -9.08 7.04
CA VAL A 171 11.26 -9.95 5.89
C VAL A 171 10.79 -9.34 4.58
N VAL A 172 9.57 -8.81 4.54
CA VAL A 172 9.05 -8.16 3.32
C VAL A 172 9.84 -6.89 3.00
N ALA A 173 10.22 -6.09 4.00
CA ALA A 173 11.08 -4.93 3.79
C ALA A 173 12.48 -5.33 3.25
N CYS A 174 13.07 -6.42 3.74
CA CYS A 174 14.32 -6.96 3.19
C CYS A 174 14.18 -7.36 1.72
N ILE A 175 13.08 -8.04 1.35
CA ILE A 175 12.82 -8.42 -0.04
C ILE A 175 12.69 -7.17 -0.93
N ILE A 176 11.93 -6.16 -0.48
CA ILE A 176 11.75 -4.92 -1.24
C ILE A 176 13.07 -4.16 -1.41
N MET A 177 13.89 -4.12 -0.36
CA MET A 177 15.21 -3.49 -0.39
C MET A 177 16.10 -4.13 -1.49
N LEU A 178 16.12 -5.46 -1.57
CA LEU A 178 16.89 -6.21 -2.58
C LEU A 178 16.36 -5.98 -4.01
N ILE A 179 15.05 -5.81 -4.19
CA ILE A 179 14.45 -5.56 -5.50
C ILE A 179 14.68 -4.11 -5.96
N ARG A 180 14.58 -3.13 -5.05
CA ARG A 180 14.60 -1.70 -5.40
C ARG A 180 15.99 -1.15 -5.68
N MET A 181 16.98 -1.48 -4.85
CA MET A 181 18.38 -1.00 -4.94
C MET A 181 18.48 0.52 -5.20
N ASP A 182 17.66 1.33 -4.52
CA ASP A 182 17.57 2.79 -4.67
C ASP A 182 17.67 3.53 -3.32
N ILE A 183 17.56 4.86 -3.31
CA ILE A 183 17.63 5.67 -2.07
C ILE A 183 16.57 5.26 -1.04
N VAL A 184 15.42 4.74 -1.49
CA VAL A 184 14.35 4.29 -0.60
C VAL A 184 14.75 2.98 0.06
N ALA A 185 15.44 2.09 -0.67
CA ALA A 185 16.04 0.89 -0.10
C ALA A 185 17.05 1.23 1.02
N VAL A 186 17.85 2.28 0.85
CA VAL A 186 18.76 2.79 1.91
C VAL A 186 17.98 3.30 3.12
N GLY A 187 16.89 4.04 2.90
CA GLY A 187 16.00 4.46 3.99
C GLY A 187 15.39 3.26 4.74
N LEU A 188 14.98 2.23 4.00
CA LEU A 188 14.46 0.98 4.56
C LEU A 188 15.52 0.20 5.35
N SER A 189 16.79 0.20 4.94
CA SER A 189 17.86 -0.46 5.69
C SER A 189 18.09 0.21 7.05
N PHE A 190 18.11 1.54 7.09
CA PHE A 190 18.19 2.27 8.36
C PHE A 190 16.98 2.00 9.25
N TRP A 191 15.79 1.95 8.66
CA TRP A 191 14.57 1.61 9.38
C TRP A 191 14.59 0.18 9.95
N LEU A 192 15.11 -0.79 9.19
CA LEU A 192 15.28 -2.17 9.66
C LEU A 192 16.23 -2.26 10.86
N LEU A 193 17.39 -1.59 10.79
CA LEU A 193 18.33 -1.51 11.92
C LEU A 193 17.66 -0.94 13.17
N LEU A 194 16.82 0.10 13.01
CA LEU A 194 16.07 0.69 14.10
C LEU A 194 15.07 -0.31 14.72
N ILE A 195 14.38 -1.12 13.92
CA ILE A 195 13.46 -2.15 14.47
C ILE A 195 14.22 -3.20 15.28
N PHE A 196 15.35 -3.69 14.77
CA PHE A 196 16.13 -4.71 15.45
C PHE A 196 16.76 -4.20 16.75
N SER A 197 17.08 -2.91 16.83
CA SER A 197 17.68 -2.32 18.02
C SER A 197 16.67 -1.97 19.13
N LEU A 198 15.37 -1.81 18.81
CA LEU A 198 14.38 -1.31 19.75
C LEU A 198 13.62 -2.42 20.47
N ARG A 199 13.38 -2.23 21.77
CA ARG A 199 12.42 -3.04 22.54
C ARG A 199 11.00 -2.81 22.04
N ARG A 200 10.13 -3.84 22.15
CA ARG A 200 8.73 -3.78 21.69
C ARG A 200 7.91 -2.62 22.25
N SER A 201 8.19 -2.19 23.47
CA SER A 201 7.54 -1.03 24.10
C SER A 201 7.82 0.28 23.36
N LEU A 202 9.09 0.51 23.00
CA LEU A 202 9.52 1.67 22.21
C LEU A 202 9.14 1.52 20.74
N LEU A 203 9.22 0.30 20.20
CA LEU A 203 8.87 0.00 18.82
C LEU A 203 7.44 0.45 18.50
N ARG A 204 6.51 0.26 19.44
CA ARG A 204 5.13 0.73 19.33
C ARG A 204 5.04 2.24 19.13
N ILE A 205 5.82 3.03 19.87
CA ILE A 205 5.76 4.50 19.79
C ILE A 205 6.32 4.97 18.45
N VAL A 206 7.46 4.39 18.02
CA VAL A 206 8.12 4.76 16.76
C VAL A 206 7.31 4.29 15.54
N TRP A 207 6.46 3.28 15.69
CA TRP A 207 5.70 2.70 14.57
C TRP A 207 4.78 3.71 13.86
N LEU A 208 4.08 4.57 14.61
CA LEU A 208 3.16 5.55 13.99
C LEU A 208 3.90 6.57 13.09
N PRO A 209 4.98 7.23 13.54
CA PRO A 209 5.83 8.04 12.67
C PRO A 209 6.30 7.30 11.41
N THR A 210 6.68 6.02 11.54
CA THR A 210 7.18 5.26 10.38
C THR A 210 6.10 5.02 9.32
N ILE A 211 4.85 4.81 9.75
CA ILE A 211 3.71 4.70 8.83
C ILE A 211 3.43 6.03 8.13
N VAL A 212 3.47 7.15 8.87
CA VAL A 212 3.28 8.48 8.30
C VAL A 212 4.36 8.78 7.26
N LEU A 213 5.62 8.48 7.58
CA LEU A 213 6.75 8.64 6.66
C LEU A 213 6.62 7.74 5.42
N ALA A 214 6.21 6.48 5.59
CA ALA A 214 5.99 5.58 4.47
C ALA A 214 4.80 6.02 3.58
N ALA A 215 3.70 6.48 4.18
CA ALA A 215 2.53 6.95 3.46
C ALA A 215 2.83 8.23 2.67
N SER A 216 3.47 9.22 3.30
CA SER A 216 3.90 10.45 2.64
C SER A 216 4.95 10.19 1.56
N GLY A 217 5.92 9.30 1.84
CA GLY A 217 6.92 8.86 0.88
C GLY A 217 6.31 8.23 -0.37
N LEU A 218 5.26 7.40 -0.22
CA LEU A 218 4.56 6.78 -1.36
C LEU A 218 3.85 7.82 -2.23
N VAL A 219 3.18 8.81 -1.62
CA VAL A 219 2.54 9.91 -2.36
C VAL A 219 3.59 10.73 -3.10
N LEU A 220 4.72 11.05 -2.45
CA LEU A 220 5.82 11.78 -3.08
C LEU A 220 6.45 11.01 -4.22
N GLN A 221 6.62 9.69 -4.09
CA GLN A 221 7.11 8.82 -5.17
C GLN A 221 6.13 8.80 -6.35
N TYR A 222 4.82 8.73 -6.09
CA TYR A 222 3.81 8.81 -7.15
C TYR A 222 3.88 10.15 -7.91
N LEU A 223 4.00 11.27 -7.19
CA LEU A 223 4.18 12.59 -7.80
C LEU A 223 5.50 12.69 -8.57
N ALA A 224 6.58 12.10 -8.05
CA ALA A 224 7.87 12.07 -8.74
C ALA A 224 7.82 11.27 -10.04
N THR A 225 7.13 10.11 -10.03
CA THR A 225 6.91 9.29 -11.24
C THR A 225 6.03 9.97 -12.28
N LEU A 226 5.02 10.72 -11.82
CA LEU A 226 4.13 11.50 -12.68
C LEU A 226 4.86 12.70 -13.31
N GLY A 227 5.79 13.30 -12.58
CA GLY A 227 6.50 14.50 -12.99
C GLY A 227 5.62 15.76 -12.90
N TRP A 228 6.17 16.85 -13.42
CA TRP A 228 5.49 18.15 -13.44
C TRP A 228 4.49 18.22 -14.59
N TRP A 229 3.66 19.27 -14.60
CA TRP A 229 2.80 19.57 -15.75
C TRP A 229 3.67 19.90 -16.98
N PRO A 230 3.44 19.30 -18.17
CA PRO A 230 4.29 19.49 -19.36
C PRO A 230 4.66 20.94 -19.73
N SER A 231 3.77 21.92 -19.54
CA SER A 231 4.07 23.34 -19.79
C SER A 231 5.19 23.89 -18.90
N TYR A 232 5.40 23.30 -17.72
CA TYR A 232 6.47 23.65 -16.78
C TYR A 232 7.79 22.94 -17.07
N TRP A 233 7.94 22.27 -18.22
CA TRP A 233 9.19 21.62 -18.63
C TRP A 233 10.42 22.50 -18.39
N ASN A 234 10.35 23.77 -18.79
CA ASN A 234 11.47 24.71 -18.66
C ASN A 234 11.86 25.00 -17.21
N HIS A 235 10.89 24.96 -16.29
CA HIS A 235 11.11 25.15 -14.86
C HIS A 235 11.46 23.84 -14.14
N SER A 236 11.26 22.70 -14.79
CA SER A 236 11.66 21.41 -14.25
C SER A 236 13.18 21.20 -14.32
N LEU A 237 13.72 20.44 -13.37
CA LEU A 237 15.13 20.01 -13.38
C LEU A 237 15.42 18.92 -14.44
N THR A 238 14.46 18.59 -15.31
CA THR A 238 14.58 17.54 -16.33
C THR A 238 15.79 17.73 -17.23
N ARG A 239 16.07 18.98 -17.65
CA ARG A 239 17.24 19.31 -18.50
C ARG A 239 18.56 19.06 -17.80
N TYR A 240 18.66 19.40 -16.51
CA TYR A 240 19.85 19.17 -15.70
C TYR A 240 20.11 17.67 -15.50
N TRP A 241 19.10 16.92 -15.05
CA TRP A 241 19.23 15.49 -14.79
C TRP A 241 19.50 14.66 -16.05
N SER A 242 19.05 15.13 -17.22
CA SER A 242 19.21 14.42 -18.49
C SER A 242 20.49 14.77 -19.25
N SER A 243 21.30 15.71 -18.73
CA SER A 243 22.50 16.23 -19.39
C SER A 243 23.59 15.18 -19.64
N THR A 244 23.80 14.28 -18.68
CA THR A 244 24.84 13.24 -18.73
C THR A 244 24.32 11.94 -18.17
N ASP A 245 24.80 10.81 -18.68
CA ASP A 245 24.38 9.48 -18.20
C ASP A 245 24.62 9.27 -16.69
N PHE A 246 25.68 9.87 -16.15
CA PHE A 246 25.95 9.84 -14.70
C PHE A 246 24.85 10.53 -13.89
N LEU A 247 24.44 11.75 -14.28
CA LEU A 247 23.37 12.50 -13.61
C LEU A 247 22.03 11.78 -13.71
N LEU A 248 21.76 11.14 -14.86
CA LEU A 248 20.56 10.34 -15.05
C LEU A 248 20.52 9.15 -14.09
N ARG A 249 21.64 8.43 -13.92
CA ARG A 249 21.72 7.30 -12.99
C ARG A 249 21.50 7.75 -11.55
N ILE A 250 22.06 8.90 -11.15
CA ILE A 250 21.78 9.49 -9.84
C ILE A 250 20.31 9.86 -9.70
N GLN A 251 19.70 10.48 -10.71
CA GLN A 251 18.28 10.83 -10.70
C GLN A 251 17.40 9.58 -10.53
N GLN A 252 17.71 8.49 -11.23
CA GLN A 252 17.00 7.23 -11.10
C GLN A 252 17.21 6.57 -9.73
N PHE A 253 18.43 6.62 -9.19
CA PHE A 253 18.75 6.14 -7.84
C PHE A 253 18.01 6.93 -6.75
N CYS A 254 17.94 8.25 -6.89
CA CYS A 254 17.22 9.13 -5.95
C CYS A 254 15.69 9.17 -6.19
N HIS A 255 15.20 8.54 -7.26
CA HIS A 255 13.80 8.57 -7.67
C HIS A 255 13.25 10.00 -7.88
N PHE A 256 14.07 10.91 -8.39
CA PHE A 256 13.64 12.29 -8.63
C PHE A 256 12.76 12.43 -9.88
N PRO A 257 11.87 13.44 -9.94
CA PRO A 257 11.03 13.66 -11.10
C PRO A 257 11.84 14.00 -12.34
N ASN A 258 11.57 13.28 -13.43
CA ASN A 258 12.17 13.54 -14.73
C ASN A 258 11.13 13.26 -15.82
N MET A 259 10.78 14.29 -16.59
CA MET A 259 9.75 14.19 -17.63
C MET A 259 10.25 13.48 -18.90
N ALA A 260 11.57 13.51 -19.14
CA ALA A 260 12.21 12.80 -20.24
C ALA A 260 12.32 11.30 -19.94
N HIS A 261 12.79 10.97 -18.74
CA HIS A 261 13.03 9.60 -18.28
C HIS A 261 12.39 9.39 -16.91
N PRO A 262 11.08 9.12 -16.85
CA PRO A 262 10.39 8.94 -15.58
C PRO A 262 10.95 7.72 -14.83
N PRO A 263 10.98 7.76 -13.49
CA PRO A 263 11.40 6.62 -12.70
C PRO A 263 10.43 5.42 -12.86
N ILE A 264 10.94 4.23 -12.55
CA ILE A 264 10.24 2.95 -12.70
C ILE A 264 9.00 2.93 -11.79
N LYS A 265 7.81 2.82 -12.40
CA LYS A 265 6.51 2.92 -11.72
C LYS A 265 6.11 1.64 -10.99
N GLU A 266 6.55 0.48 -11.48
CA GLU A 266 6.21 -0.84 -10.94
C GLU A 266 6.63 -0.98 -9.47
N LYS A 267 7.73 -0.30 -9.10
CA LYS A 267 8.28 -0.25 -7.75
C LYS A 267 7.26 0.22 -6.70
N LEU A 268 6.35 1.15 -7.04
CA LEU A 268 5.36 1.70 -6.10
C LEU A 268 4.38 0.64 -5.56
N SER A 269 4.09 -0.38 -6.36
CA SER A 269 3.15 -1.43 -5.96
C SER A 269 3.67 -2.23 -4.76
N LEU A 270 4.98 -2.46 -4.71
CA LEU A 270 5.65 -3.16 -3.62
C LEU A 270 5.69 -2.31 -2.35
N ASP A 271 5.94 -1.01 -2.47
CA ASP A 271 5.91 -0.11 -1.30
C ASP A 271 4.51 0.01 -0.71
N TYR A 272 3.47 -0.02 -1.55
CA TYR A 272 2.10 -0.05 -1.08
C TYR A 272 1.80 -1.32 -0.29
N LEU A 273 2.30 -2.47 -0.75
CA LEU A 273 2.20 -3.73 -0.02
C LEU A 273 2.87 -3.63 1.36
N LEU A 274 4.07 -3.05 1.42
CA LEU A 274 4.76 -2.81 2.68
C LEU A 274 3.93 -1.91 3.61
N LEU A 275 3.41 -0.79 3.11
CA LEU A 275 2.57 0.13 3.87
C LEU A 275 1.33 -0.58 4.46
N LEU A 276 0.69 -1.47 3.71
CA LEU A 276 -0.44 -2.26 4.18
C LEU A 276 -0.05 -3.16 5.37
N LEU A 277 1.11 -3.82 5.29
CA LEU A 277 1.62 -4.66 6.37
C LEU A 277 1.96 -3.83 7.61
N LEU A 278 2.64 -2.68 7.43
CA LEU A 278 2.95 -1.75 8.52
C LEU A 278 1.67 -1.26 9.22
N CYS A 279 0.66 -0.86 8.46
CA CYS A 279 -0.62 -0.42 9.00
C CYS A 279 -1.37 -1.56 9.71
N ARG A 280 -1.25 -2.80 9.19
CA ARG A 280 -1.83 -3.96 9.86
C ARG A 280 -1.13 -4.24 11.19
N GLN A 281 0.19 -4.10 11.24
CA GLN A 281 0.97 -4.29 12.45
C GLN A 281 0.67 -3.21 13.50
N TRP A 282 0.45 -1.97 13.07
CA TRP A 282 -0.03 -0.91 13.96
C TRP A 282 -1.34 -1.28 14.66
N ARG A 283 -2.29 -1.85 13.93
CA ARG A 283 -3.56 -2.32 14.53
C ARG A 283 -3.33 -3.50 15.48
N ALA A 284 -2.33 -4.33 15.24
CA ALA A 284 -1.94 -5.38 16.18
C ALA A 284 -1.40 -4.77 17.49
N PHE A 285 -0.51 -3.79 17.41
CA PHE A 285 -0.02 -3.05 18.58
C PHE A 285 -1.12 -2.32 19.36
N GLN A 286 -2.09 -1.73 18.66
CA GLN A 286 -3.24 -1.11 19.32
C GLN A 286 -4.10 -2.14 20.09
N ARG A 287 -4.22 -3.37 19.58
CA ARG A 287 -4.94 -4.45 20.28
C ARG A 287 -4.14 -4.94 21.48
N GLU A 288 -2.83 -5.13 21.34
CA GLU A 288 -1.95 -5.49 22.45
C GLU A 288 -2.06 -4.50 23.62
N TRP A 289 -2.20 -3.20 23.32
CA TRP A 289 -2.37 -2.18 24.37
C TRP A 289 -3.69 -2.30 25.13
N LYS A 290 -4.78 -2.58 24.40
CA LYS A 290 -6.13 -2.70 25.00
C LYS A 290 -6.27 -3.97 25.82
N ILE A 291 -5.59 -5.04 25.42
CA ILE A 291 -5.65 -6.35 26.04
C ILE A 291 -4.56 -6.44 27.11
N LYS A 292 -4.87 -5.96 28.33
CA LYS A 292 -3.99 -6.10 29.50
C LYS A 292 -4.18 -7.42 30.26
N SER A 293 -5.30 -8.11 30.07
CA SER A 293 -5.60 -9.35 30.80
C SER A 293 -4.75 -10.54 30.31
N ARG A 294 -4.34 -11.40 31.25
CA ARG A 294 -3.61 -12.66 30.98
C ARG A 294 -4.46 -13.64 30.15
N TYR A 295 -5.78 -13.58 30.28
CA TYR A 295 -6.77 -14.47 29.65
C TYR A 295 -7.24 -14.02 28.24
N SER A 296 -6.39 -13.34 27.48
CA SER A 296 -6.70 -13.04 26.08
C SER A 296 -6.81 -14.33 25.27
N VAL A 297 -7.80 -14.40 24.37
CA VAL A 297 -7.99 -15.50 23.41
C VAL A 297 -6.71 -15.81 22.64
N ALA A 298 -5.87 -14.80 22.37
CA ALA A 298 -4.61 -14.92 21.62
C ALA A 298 -3.34 -14.84 22.49
N GLY A 299 -3.46 -14.77 23.82
CA GLY A 299 -2.34 -14.59 24.73
C GLY A 299 -1.69 -13.19 24.72
N ARG A 300 -0.74 -12.98 25.64
CA ARG A 300 0.10 -11.76 25.70
C ARG A 300 1.29 -11.90 24.75
N ASN A 301 1.63 -10.82 24.04
CA ASN A 301 2.76 -10.77 23.13
C ASN A 301 3.84 -9.81 23.70
N ILE A 302 4.46 -10.23 24.80
CA ILE A 302 5.48 -9.48 25.56
C ILE A 302 6.78 -10.28 25.51
N HIS A 303 7.93 -9.60 25.60
CA HIS A 303 9.22 -10.30 25.67
C HIS A 303 9.31 -11.11 26.97
N VAL A 304 9.91 -12.30 26.87
CA VAL A 304 9.98 -13.25 27.99
C VAL A 304 10.81 -12.68 29.15
N PHE A 305 11.81 -11.84 28.88
CA PHE A 305 12.61 -11.19 29.93
C PHE A 305 11.76 -10.33 30.87
N ASP A 306 10.79 -9.58 30.33
CA ASP A 306 9.86 -8.76 31.14
C ASP A 306 8.94 -9.65 32.01
N LEU A 307 8.71 -10.90 31.59
CA LEU A 307 7.86 -11.89 32.26
C LEU A 307 8.60 -12.70 33.34
N PHE A 308 9.94 -12.73 33.32
CA PHE A 308 10.76 -13.36 34.36
C PHE A 308 10.90 -12.49 35.61
N GLU A 309 10.80 -11.16 35.46
CA GLU A 309 10.86 -10.22 36.58
C GLU A 309 9.57 -10.23 37.41
N ASP A 310 8.45 -10.70 36.85
CA ASP A 310 7.15 -10.81 37.54
C ASP A 310 7.06 -12.11 38.37
N PRO A 311 7.10 -12.06 39.72
CA PRO A 311 7.09 -13.27 40.56
C PRO A 311 5.74 -14.02 40.54
N GLU A 312 4.65 -13.37 40.12
CA GLU A 312 3.33 -14.00 39.95
C GLU A 312 3.15 -14.67 38.57
N ASN A 313 4.22 -14.77 37.79
CA ASN A 313 4.17 -15.29 36.43
C ASN A 313 4.55 -16.77 36.33
N GLU A 314 3.52 -17.62 36.46
CA GLU A 314 3.62 -19.03 36.10
C GLU A 314 3.67 -19.20 34.57
N ASN A 315 4.60 -20.05 34.10
CA ASN A 315 4.72 -20.39 32.68
C ASN A 315 3.48 -21.18 32.24
N PRO A 316 2.65 -20.66 31.31
CA PRO A 316 1.43 -21.34 30.88
C PRO A 316 1.69 -22.50 29.92
N VAL A 317 2.93 -22.69 29.47
CA VAL A 317 3.30 -23.76 28.54
C VAL A 317 3.56 -25.04 29.35
N PRO A 318 2.82 -26.14 29.07
CA PRO A 318 3.06 -27.41 29.73
C PRO A 318 4.43 -27.98 29.35
N ASP A 319 4.99 -28.83 30.21
CA ASP A 319 6.25 -29.51 29.95
C ASP A 319 6.11 -30.46 28.75
N PHE A 320 6.82 -30.12 27.67
CA PHE A 320 6.86 -30.86 26.41
C PHE A 320 8.13 -31.72 26.27
N MET A 321 9.06 -31.64 27.22
CA MET A 321 10.31 -32.41 27.19
C MET A 321 10.11 -33.78 27.85
N THR A 322 9.39 -33.81 28.96
CA THR A 322 9.23 -35.03 29.78
C THR A 322 8.02 -35.87 29.37
N TYR A 323 6.98 -35.24 28.82
CA TYR A 323 5.73 -35.91 28.45
C TYR A 323 5.35 -35.59 27.00
N THR A 324 5.37 -36.60 26.12
CA THR A 324 4.70 -36.54 24.81
C THR A 324 3.25 -36.96 25.00
N ARG A 325 2.31 -36.03 24.84
CA ARG A 325 0.86 -36.31 24.85
C ARG A 325 0.36 -36.88 23.54
#